data_AF-A0A382A9K6-F1
#
_entry.id   AF-A0A382A9K6-F1
#
_cell.length_a   1.000
_cell.length_b   1.000
_cell.length_c   1.000
_cell.angle_alpha   90.00
_cell.angle_beta   90.00
_cell.angle_gamma   90.00
#
_symmetry.space_group_name_H-M   'P 1'
#
loop_
_entity.id
_entity.type
_entity.pdbx_description
1 polymer ?
#
loop_
_entity_poly.entity_id
_entity_poly.type
_entity_poly.pdbx_seq_one_letter_code
_entity_poly.pdbx_strand_id
1 'polypeptide(L)'
;MHYPYEGKYPKRQFASVFNINRCIACQTCTMACKSTWTFSKGQELMWWNNVETKPYGGYPHHWDIKLLKLLQTAHDRQEKSMTWNDENEYDGMTIFEAAEKQKTKNGQSRVLGYLPEDKEWTKPNIGEDAPPQTALKKD
;
A
#
# COMPACT_ATOMS: atom_id res chain seq x y z
N MET A 1 -10.55 -11.35 15.68
CA MET A 1 -9.42 -10.46 15.30
C MET A 1 -8.50 -10.27 16.50
N HIS A 2 -7.30 -10.84 16.45
CA HIS A 2 -6.25 -10.62 17.45
C HIS A 2 -5.28 -9.53 16.98
N TYR A 3 -5.07 -8.49 17.78
CA TYR A 3 -4.07 -7.44 17.49
C TYR A 3 -2.84 -7.65 18.40
N PRO A 4 -1.61 -7.71 17.87
CA PRO A 4 -0.44 -8.12 18.63
C PRO A 4 0.12 -7.05 19.58
N TYR A 5 -0.42 -5.83 19.54
CA TYR A 5 0.04 -4.72 20.38
C TYR A 5 -1.06 -4.27 21.34
N GLU A 6 -0.67 -3.84 22.54
CA GLU A 6 -1.62 -3.25 23.48
C GLU A 6 -2.20 -1.94 22.93
N GLY A 7 -3.50 -1.74 23.15
CA GLY A 7 -4.21 -0.53 22.72
C GLY A 7 -3.66 0.71 23.43
N LYS A 8 -3.09 1.65 22.67
CA LYS A 8 -2.73 2.98 23.15
C LYS A 8 -3.60 4.02 22.47
N TYR A 9 -4.47 4.67 23.24
CA TYR A 9 -5.44 5.63 22.72
C TYR A 9 -5.03 7.06 23.14
N PRO A 10 -4.36 7.83 22.26
CA PRO A 10 -3.95 9.18 22.60
C PRO A 10 -5.17 10.09 22.72
N LYS A 11 -5.12 11.06 23.65
CA LYS A 11 -6.20 12.06 23.83
C LYS A 11 -6.40 12.96 22.61
N ARG A 12 -5.36 13.11 21.78
CA ARG A 12 -5.36 13.93 20.56
C ARG A 12 -4.53 13.22 19.49
N GLN A 13 -5.03 13.20 18.26
CA GLN A 13 -4.38 12.59 17.10
C GLN A 13 -4.30 13.61 15.97
N PHE A 14 -3.12 13.80 15.39
CA PHE A 14 -2.97 14.57 14.17
C PHE A 14 -3.58 13.79 12.99
N ALA A 15 -4.36 14.47 12.14
CA ALA A 15 -4.96 13.92 10.95
C ALA A 15 -4.86 14.91 9.79
N SER A 16 -4.74 14.38 8.58
CA SER A 16 -4.74 15.14 7.33
C SER A 16 -5.87 14.65 6.44
N VAL A 17 -6.49 15.57 5.69
CA VAL A 17 -7.54 15.24 4.72
C VAL A 17 -7.07 15.69 3.34
N PHE A 18 -7.12 14.76 2.38
CA PHE A 18 -6.77 15.01 0.98
C PHE A 18 -8.02 15.03 0.13
N ASN A 19 -8.35 16.18 -0.48
CA ASN A 19 -9.45 16.28 -1.43
C ASN A 19 -8.96 15.94 -2.85
N ILE A 20 -9.21 14.71 -3.29
CA ILE A 20 -8.79 14.24 -4.60
C ILE A 20 -9.48 14.97 -5.77
N ASN A 21 -10.62 15.63 -5.55
CA ASN A 21 -11.27 16.45 -6.59
C ASN A 21 -10.53 17.76 -6.89
N ARG A 22 -9.59 18.16 -6.02
CA ARG A 22 -8.74 19.36 -6.21
C ARG A 22 -7.27 19.02 -6.37
N CYS A 23 -6.90 17.75 -6.30
CA CYS A 23 -5.54 17.32 -6.57
C CYS A 23 -5.27 17.46 -8.07
N ILE A 24 -4.21 18.17 -8.42
CA ILE A 24 -3.74 18.32 -9.80
C ILE A 24 -2.43 17.57 -10.05
N ALA A 25 -2.08 16.64 -9.16
CA ALA A 25 -0.89 15.79 -9.23
C ALA A 25 0.46 16.52 -9.43
N CYS A 26 0.58 17.80 -9.07
CA CYS A 26 1.75 18.63 -9.40
C CYS A 26 3.06 18.30 -8.63
N GLN A 27 3.10 17.24 -7.83
CA GLN A 27 4.26 16.80 -7.04
C GLN A 27 4.86 17.84 -6.06
N THR A 28 4.18 18.95 -5.79
CA THR A 28 4.70 20.00 -4.90
C THR A 28 4.83 19.50 -3.46
N CYS A 29 3.85 18.72 -2.97
CA CYS A 29 3.91 18.13 -1.63
C CYS A 29 5.03 17.08 -1.50
N THR A 30 5.27 16.31 -2.57
CA THR A 30 6.38 15.36 -2.69
C THR A 30 7.71 16.09 -2.53
N MET A 31 7.93 17.16 -3.31
CA MET A 31 9.18 17.91 -3.26
C MET A 31 9.36 18.69 -1.96
N ALA A 32 8.29 19.24 -1.37
CA ALA A 32 8.34 19.89 -0.07
C ALA A 32 8.82 18.92 1.03
N CYS A 33 8.31 17.69 1.03
CA CYS A 33 8.77 16.65 1.96
C CYS A 33 10.22 16.26 1.68
N LYS A 34 10.57 16.05 0.40
CA LYS A 34 11.89 15.61 -0.03
C LYS A 34 13.00 16.58 0.38
N SER A 35 12.82 17.86 0.06
CA SER A 35 13.82 18.90 0.32
C SER A 35 13.97 19.20 1.82
N THR A 36 12.90 19.01 2.59
CA THR A 36 12.94 19.25 4.05
C THR A 36 13.56 18.08 4.81
N TRP A 37 13.23 16.84 4.44
CA TRP A 37 13.48 15.69 5.30
C TRP A 37 14.37 14.59 4.71
N THR A 38 14.23 14.28 3.41
CA THR A 38 14.84 13.07 2.81
C THR A 38 15.85 13.39 1.70
N PHE A 39 16.57 14.50 1.83
CA PHE A 39 17.59 14.96 0.88
C PHE A 39 19.00 14.41 1.16
N SER A 40 19.21 13.75 2.30
CA SER A 40 20.54 13.28 2.71
C SER A 40 20.94 11.96 2.07
N LYS A 41 22.25 11.68 2.06
CA LYS A 41 22.82 10.44 1.52
C LYS A 41 22.19 9.21 2.17
N GLY A 42 21.77 8.24 1.35
CA GLY A 42 21.08 7.02 1.77
C GLY A 42 19.55 7.17 1.89
N GLN A 43 19.00 8.35 1.62
CA GLN A 43 17.55 8.63 1.62
C GLN A 43 17.03 9.04 0.25
N GLU A 44 17.83 8.87 -0.80
CA GLU A 44 17.52 9.30 -2.16
C GLU A 44 16.23 8.66 -2.68
N LEU A 45 15.97 7.40 -2.28
CA LEU A 45 14.76 6.64 -2.63
C LEU A 45 13.65 6.77 -1.57
N MET A 46 13.81 7.58 -0.53
CA MET A 46 12.74 7.82 0.44
C MET A 46 11.85 8.96 -0.03
N TRP A 47 10.62 8.59 -0.40
CA TRP A 47 9.54 9.50 -0.77
C TRP A 47 8.37 9.35 0.21
N TRP A 48 8.52 9.91 1.42
CA TRP A 48 7.52 9.76 2.49
C TRP A 48 6.16 10.36 2.12
N ASN A 49 6.17 11.44 1.34
CA ASN A 49 5.00 11.97 0.67
C ASN A 49 5.23 11.77 -0.83
N ASN A 50 4.38 10.97 -1.48
CA ASN A 50 4.45 10.70 -2.90
C ASN A 50 3.06 10.80 -3.52
N VAL A 51 3.01 11.17 -4.79
CA VAL A 51 1.77 11.24 -5.58
C VAL A 51 1.90 10.28 -6.75
N GLU A 52 0.85 9.50 -7.00
CA GLU A 52 0.80 8.44 -8.01
C GLU A 52 -0.48 8.56 -8.86
N THR A 53 -0.36 8.33 -10.17
CA THR A 53 -1.52 8.17 -11.06
C THR A 53 -2.05 6.73 -11.01
N LYS A 54 -3.28 6.55 -10.53
CA LYS A 54 -3.95 5.24 -10.56
C LYS A 54 -4.56 4.96 -11.95
N PRO A 55 -4.60 3.71 -12.41
CA PRO A 55 -4.37 2.46 -11.65
C PRO A 55 -2.92 1.95 -11.64
N TYR A 56 -1.95 2.70 -12.19
CA TYR A 56 -0.58 2.22 -12.40
C TYR A 56 0.44 2.85 -11.45
N GLY A 57 1.72 2.54 -11.67
CA GLY A 57 2.82 3.11 -10.91
C GLY A 57 3.08 2.38 -9.62
N GLY A 58 2.44 2.81 -8.53
CA GLY A 58 2.75 2.37 -7.17
C GLY A 58 4.17 2.77 -6.75
N TYR A 59 4.34 3.25 -5.53
CA TYR A 59 5.65 3.43 -4.94
C TYR A 59 5.77 2.80 -3.56
N PRO A 60 6.54 1.71 -3.40
CA PRO A 60 7.30 0.95 -4.41
C PRO A 60 6.42 0.32 -5.48
N HIS A 61 7.02 -0.05 -6.61
CA HIS A 61 6.27 -0.54 -7.78
C HIS A 61 5.20 -1.59 -7.44
N HIS A 62 3.93 -1.24 -7.66
CA HIS A 62 2.74 -2.09 -7.44
C HIS A 62 2.57 -2.63 -6.00
N TRP A 63 3.00 -1.88 -4.99
CA TRP A 63 2.94 -2.34 -3.58
C TRP A 63 1.54 -2.74 -3.12
N ASP A 64 0.52 -1.98 -3.54
CA ASP A 64 -0.89 -2.19 -3.20
C ASP A 64 -1.42 -3.50 -3.78
N ILE A 65 -1.26 -3.71 -5.09
CA ILE A 65 -1.71 -4.91 -5.79
C ILE A 65 -0.97 -6.15 -5.29
N LYS A 66 0.34 -6.04 -5.04
CA LYS A 66 1.13 -7.17 -4.50
C LYS A 66 0.65 -7.56 -3.11
N LEU A 67 0.41 -6.58 -2.23
CA LEU A 67 -0.10 -6.84 -0.89
C LEU A 67 -1.50 -7.47 -0.92
N LEU A 68 -2.40 -6.94 -1.74
CA LEU A 68 -3.75 -7.48 -1.91
C LEU A 68 -3.73 -8.91 -2.47
N LYS A 69 -2.86 -9.22 -3.42
CA LYS A 69 -2.68 -10.59 -3.95
C LYS A 69 -2.19 -11.56 -2.89
N LEU A 70 -1.26 -11.13 -2.03
CA LEU A 70 -0.80 -11.94 -0.90
C LEU A 70 -1.95 -12.22 0.06
N LEU A 71 -2.74 -11.19 0.39
CA LEU A 71 -3.88 -11.33 1.29
C LEU A 71 -4.95 -12.25 0.70
N GLN A 72 -5.30 -12.08 -0.58
CA GLN A 72 -6.25 -12.95 -1.28
C GLN A 72 -5.78 -14.40 -1.27
N THR A 73 -4.51 -14.64 -1.62
CA THR A 73 -3.95 -16.01 -1.63
C THR A 73 -4.02 -16.65 -0.23
N ALA A 74 -3.79 -15.87 0.82
CA ALA A 74 -3.90 -16.37 2.19
C ALA A 74 -5.36 -16.76 2.53
N HIS A 75 -6.33 -15.97 2.09
CA HIS A 75 -7.75 -16.28 2.27
C HIS A 75 -8.18 -17.53 1.50
N ASP A 76 -7.82 -17.60 0.21
CA ASP A 76 -8.16 -18.73 -0.66
C ASP A 76 -7.66 -20.07 -0.08
N ARG A 77 -6.44 -20.08 0.48
CA ARG A 77 -5.84 -21.26 1.12
C ARG A 77 -6.47 -21.67 2.44
N GLN A 78 -7.18 -20.76 3.09
CA GLN A 78 -7.87 -21.02 4.35
C GLN A 78 -9.38 -21.13 4.15
N GLU A 79 -9.85 -21.16 2.89
CA GLU A 79 -11.27 -21.19 2.52
C GLU A 79 -12.07 -20.08 3.22
N LYS A 80 -11.43 -18.91 3.35
CA LYS A 80 -11.95 -17.72 4.04
C LYS A 80 -12.46 -16.69 3.02
N SER A 81 -13.53 -15.97 3.34
CA SER A 81 -14.04 -14.88 2.50
C SER A 81 -13.71 -13.51 3.10
N MET A 82 -13.28 -12.55 2.28
CA MET A 82 -13.06 -11.15 2.71
C MET A 82 -14.38 -10.35 2.78
N THR A 83 -15.42 -10.94 3.37
CA THR A 83 -16.79 -10.37 3.42
C THR A 83 -17.27 -10.21 4.86
N TRP A 84 -18.32 -9.42 5.03
CA TRP A 84 -19.08 -9.35 6.27
C TRP A 84 -20.29 -10.26 6.18
N ASN A 85 -20.55 -11.03 7.23
CA ASN A 85 -21.76 -11.85 7.33
C ASN A 85 -22.95 -11.00 7.80
N ASP A 86 -24.14 -11.61 7.85
CA ASP A 86 -25.38 -10.94 8.26
C ASP A 86 -25.39 -10.49 9.74
N GLU A 87 -24.45 -11.01 10.55
CA GLU A 87 -24.26 -10.66 11.96
C GLU A 87 -23.28 -9.49 12.14
N ASN A 88 -22.84 -8.85 11.05
CA ASN A 88 -21.78 -7.82 11.03
C ASN A 88 -20.44 -8.32 11.58
N GLU A 89 -20.13 -9.61 11.41
CA GLU A 89 -18.80 -10.15 11.66
C GLU A 89 -18.02 -10.25 10.34
N TYR A 90 -16.75 -9.87 10.41
CA TYR A 90 -15.84 -10.01 9.27
C TYR A 90 -15.36 -11.46 9.17
N ASP A 91 -15.70 -12.15 8.08
CA ASP A 91 -15.33 -13.55 7.83
C ASP A 91 -13.87 -13.72 7.36
N GLY A 92 -13.17 -12.62 7.11
CA GLY A 92 -11.79 -12.65 6.67
C GLY A 92 -10.78 -12.86 7.79
N MET A 93 -9.51 -12.77 7.41
CA MET A 93 -8.34 -12.72 8.28
C MET A 93 -7.73 -11.32 8.22
N THR A 94 -7.23 -10.86 9.35
CA THR A 94 -6.35 -9.69 9.40
C THR A 94 -4.99 -9.98 8.77
N ILE A 95 -4.24 -8.93 8.44
CA ILE A 95 -2.85 -9.05 7.96
C ILE A 95 -1.91 -9.74 8.97
N PHE A 96 -2.28 -9.80 10.25
CA PHE A 96 -1.50 -10.48 11.29
C PHE A 96 -1.81 -11.98 11.30
N GLU A 97 -3.10 -12.34 11.34
CA GLU A 97 -3.56 -13.73 11.29
C GLU A 97 -3.11 -14.41 9.99
N ALA A 98 -3.20 -13.69 8.86
CA ALA A 98 -2.71 -14.18 7.58
C ALA A 98 -1.18 -14.42 7.56
N ALA A 99 -0.40 -13.63 8.31
CA ALA A 99 1.06 -13.79 8.40
C ALA A 99 1.48 -15.07 9.13
N GLU A 100 0.73 -15.45 10.17
CA GLU A 100 0.96 -16.67 10.94
C GLU A 100 0.75 -17.92 10.09
N LYS A 101 -0.25 -17.88 9.19
CA LYS A 101 -0.62 -18.98 8.29
C LYS A 101 0.18 -18.99 7.00
N GLN A 102 0.64 -17.83 6.53
CA GLN A 102 1.37 -17.68 5.28
C GLN A 102 2.61 -16.81 5.46
N LYS A 103 3.74 -17.46 5.72
CA LYS A 103 5.04 -16.79 5.75
C LYS A 103 5.53 -16.53 4.32
N THR A 104 5.73 -15.26 4.03
CA THR A 104 6.42 -14.78 2.82
C THR A 104 7.92 -14.97 2.96
N LYS A 105 8.59 -15.50 1.92
CA LYS A 105 10.04 -15.80 1.95
C LYS A 105 10.90 -14.60 2.33
N ASN A 106 10.52 -13.40 1.89
CA ASN A 106 11.25 -12.15 2.08
C ASN A 106 10.39 -11.08 2.77
N GLY A 107 9.36 -11.45 3.55
CA GLY A 107 8.50 -10.46 4.23
C GLY A 107 8.80 -10.38 5.73
N GLN A 108 8.26 -9.34 6.37
CA GLN A 108 8.32 -9.23 7.83
C GLN A 108 7.57 -10.40 8.48
N SER A 109 8.10 -10.95 9.57
CA SER A 109 7.55 -12.16 10.19
C SER A 109 6.24 -11.95 10.94
N ARG A 110 5.87 -10.69 11.21
CA ARG A 110 4.72 -10.33 12.07
C ARG A 110 3.48 -9.87 11.29
N VAL A 111 3.66 -9.39 10.08
CA VAL A 111 2.60 -8.81 9.25
C VAL A 111 2.75 -9.38 7.85
N LEU A 112 1.65 -9.80 7.25
CA LEU A 112 1.66 -10.26 5.87
C LEU A 112 2.14 -9.11 4.99
N GLY A 113 3.24 -9.33 4.28
CA GLY A 113 3.84 -8.31 3.46
C GLY A 113 5.02 -8.87 2.68
N TYR A 114 5.63 -8.02 1.87
CA TYR A 114 6.83 -8.37 1.15
C TYR A 114 7.85 -7.25 1.34
N LEU A 115 9.13 -7.59 1.30
CA LEU A 115 10.18 -6.60 1.14
C LEU A 115 10.37 -6.36 -0.36
N PRO A 116 10.14 -5.13 -0.86
CA PRO A 116 10.34 -4.81 -2.26
C PRO A 116 11.82 -4.90 -2.63
N GLU A 117 12.10 -5.39 -3.83
CA GLU A 117 13.47 -5.40 -4.38
C GLU A 117 13.96 -3.98 -4.68
N ASP A 118 15.28 -3.75 -4.67
CA ASP A 118 15.89 -2.44 -4.92
C ASP A 118 15.38 -1.76 -6.19
N LYS A 119 15.16 -2.52 -7.26
CA LYS A 119 14.62 -2.01 -8.53
C LYS A 119 13.21 -1.42 -8.39
N GLU A 120 12.42 -1.87 -7.42
CA GLU A 120 11.06 -1.40 -7.17
C GLU A 120 11.00 -0.04 -6.48
N TRP A 121 12.11 0.36 -5.87
CA TRP A 121 12.29 1.69 -5.27
C TRP A 121 12.81 2.71 -6.29
N THR A 122 13.22 2.26 -7.46
CA THR A 122 13.65 3.17 -8.53
C THR A 122 12.44 3.88 -9.13
N LYS A 123 12.66 5.04 -9.78
CA LYS A 123 11.63 5.74 -10.58
C LYS A 123 10.30 5.95 -9.81
N PRO A 124 10.25 6.87 -8.84
CA PRO A 124 8.96 7.29 -8.31
C PRO A 124 8.06 7.79 -9.45
N ASN A 125 6.74 7.66 -9.29
CA ASN A 125 5.74 8.17 -10.23
C ASN A 125 5.77 7.52 -11.64
N ILE A 126 6.12 6.22 -11.75
CA ILE A 126 5.94 5.47 -13.00
C ILE A 126 4.47 5.51 -13.43
N GLY A 127 4.23 5.69 -14.72
CA GLY A 127 2.86 5.70 -15.25
C GLY A 127 2.08 6.97 -14.93
N GLU A 128 2.79 8.05 -14.55
CA GLU A 128 2.21 9.39 -14.49
C GLU A 128 1.43 9.69 -15.79
N ASP A 129 0.16 10.06 -15.59
CA ASP A 129 -0.81 10.39 -16.65
C ASP A 129 -0.92 9.33 -17.77
N ALA A 130 -0.49 8.09 -17.51
CA ALA A 130 -0.63 7.01 -18.46
C ALA A 130 -2.10 6.58 -18.55
N PRO A 131 -2.68 6.49 -19.77
CA PRO A 131 -4.06 6.04 -19.92
C PRO A 131 -4.19 4.57 -19.48
N PRO A 132 -5.37 4.15 -18.98
CA PRO A 132 -5.71 2.75 -18.81
C PRO A 132 -5.43 1.98 -20.11
N GLN A 133 -4.68 0.88 -20.02
CA GLN A 133 -4.53 -0.09 -21.09
C GLN A 133 -5.84 -0.88 -21.24
N THR A 134 -6.95 -0.21 -21.52
CA THR A 134 -8.09 -0.89 -22.14
C THR A 134 -7.67 -1.24 -23.55
N ALA A 135 -7.77 -2.53 -23.89
CA ALA A 135 -7.62 -3.00 -25.26
C ALA A 135 -8.41 -2.05 -26.16
N LEU A 136 -7.71 -1.31 -27.02
CA LEU A 136 -8.33 -0.63 -28.14
C LEU A 136 -9.19 -1.69 -28.82
N LYS A 137 -10.52 -1.58 -28.69
CA LYS A 137 -11.39 -2.24 -29.65
C LYS A 137 -10.92 -1.68 -30.98
N LYS A 138 -10.25 -2.50 -31.77
CA LYS A 138 -10.03 -2.22 -33.17
C LYS A 138 -11.44 -2.14 -33.75
N ASP A 139 -11.88 -0.93 -34.05
CA ASP A 139 -12.95 -0.71 -35.01
C ASP A 139 -12.52 -1.30 -36.37
#